data_AF-A0A3S0MAJ4-F1
#
_entry.id   AF-A0A3S0MAJ4-F1
#
_cell.length_a   1.000
_cell.length_b   1.000
_cell.length_c   1.000
_cell.angle_alpha   90.00
_cell.angle_beta   90.00
_cell.angle_gamma   90.00
#
_symmetry.space_group_name_H-M   'P 1'
#
loop_
_entity.id
_entity.type
_entity.pdbx_description
1 polymer ?
#
loop_
_entity_poly.entity_id
_entity_poly.type
_entity_poly.pdbx_seq_one_letter_code
_entity_poly.pdbx_strand_id
1 'polypeptide(L)'
;MWRGFRCRCPACGEGRLFSGFLSVNATCPKCGEELHHQRADDAPAYFTIFIVGHVAVGGVLWAERAYMPSPWLQAAIWLTVAVAMSLWLLPRIKGILIGLQWALRMHGFAGPVIEEEFGLTPTARVPEHG
;
A
#
# COMPACT_ATOMS: atom_id res chain seq x y z
N MET A 1 5.39 8.26 6.67
CA MET A 1 5.77 7.44 5.49
C MET A 1 6.68 6.26 5.82
N TRP A 2 7.86 6.45 6.43
CA TRP A 2 8.82 5.35 6.72
C TRP A 2 8.28 4.19 7.57
N ARG A 3 7.40 4.49 8.54
CA ARG A 3 6.72 3.48 9.36
C ARG A 3 5.88 2.52 8.51
N GLY A 4 5.17 3.06 7.52
CA GLY A 4 4.36 2.30 6.56
C GLY A 4 5.21 1.37 5.69
N PHE A 5 6.37 1.84 5.21
CA PHE A 5 7.31 0.99 4.47
C PHE A 5 7.80 -0.21 5.27
N ARG A 6 7.95 -0.06 6.59
CA ARG A 6 8.33 -1.15 7.51
C ARG A 6 7.15 -2.03 7.94
N CYS A 7 5.98 -1.87 7.32
CA CYS A 7 4.74 -2.57 7.67
C CYS A 7 4.34 -2.36 9.15
N ARG A 8 4.60 -1.17 9.69
CA ARG A 8 4.25 -0.78 11.06
C ARG A 8 3.15 0.27 11.07
N CYS A 9 2.42 0.33 12.19
CA CYS A 9 1.39 1.31 12.43
C CYS A 9 1.94 2.74 12.21
N PRO A 10 1.28 3.58 11.42
CA PRO A 10 1.75 4.94 11.16
C PRO A 10 1.71 5.83 12.42
N ALA A 11 0.73 5.61 13.32
CA ALA A 11 0.55 6.38 14.56
C ALA A 11 1.61 6.07 15.62
N CYS A 12 1.77 4.79 16.02
CA CYS A 12 2.72 4.41 17.08
C CYS A 12 4.10 3.92 16.58
N GLY A 13 4.18 3.35 15.37
CA GLY A 13 5.42 2.78 14.83
C GLY A 13 5.79 1.38 15.34
N GLU A 14 5.09 0.85 16.34
CA GLU A 14 5.39 -0.45 16.96
C GLU A 14 4.44 -1.57 16.51
N GLY A 15 3.14 -1.29 16.46
CA GLY A 15 2.12 -2.26 16.06
C GLY A 15 2.31 -2.73 14.62
N ARG A 16 1.96 -3.98 14.33
CA ARG A 16 1.93 -4.50 12.95
C ARG A 16 0.76 -3.87 12.19
N LEU A 17 1.03 -3.37 10.98
CA LEU A 17 0.01 -2.80 10.11
C LEU A 17 -0.89 -3.88 9.48
N PHE A 18 -0.28 -5.01 9.12
CA PHE A 18 -0.96 -6.13 8.45
C PHE A 18 -1.15 -7.32 9.40
N SER A 19 -2.31 -7.97 9.29
CA SER A 19 -2.63 -9.25 9.95
C SER A 19 -2.15 -10.45 9.14
N GLY A 20 -2.12 -10.31 7.80
CA GLY A 20 -1.61 -11.31 6.85
C GLY A 20 -0.61 -10.70 5.88
N PHE A 21 -0.50 -11.27 4.67
CA PHE A 21 0.43 -10.75 3.65
C PHE A 21 0.01 -9.36 3.14
N LEU A 22 -1.27 -9.17 2.83
CA LEU A 22 -1.83 -7.89 2.36
C LEU A 22 -3.09 -7.44 3.13
N SER A 23 -3.54 -8.25 4.09
CA SER A 23 -4.70 -7.97 4.93
C SER A 23 -4.32 -6.99 6.04
N VAL A 24 -5.02 -5.86 6.13
CA VAL A 24 -4.76 -4.79 7.09
C VAL A 24 -5.46 -5.11 8.41
N ASN A 25 -4.84 -4.81 9.54
CA ASN A 25 -5.53 -4.90 10.83
C ASN A 25 -6.65 -3.86 10.91
N ALA A 26 -7.82 -4.21 11.46
CA ALA A 26 -8.90 -3.24 11.65
C ALA A 26 -8.53 -2.13 12.64
N THR A 27 -7.80 -2.51 13.70
CA THR A 27 -7.25 -1.62 14.73
C THR A 27 -5.81 -2.01 15.07
N CYS A 28 -5.00 -1.03 15.46
CA CYS A 28 -3.63 -1.27 15.87
C CYS A 28 -3.58 -2.05 17.21
N PRO A 29 -2.84 -3.18 17.30
CA PRO A 29 -2.76 -3.98 18.53
C PRO A 29 -1.96 -3.33 19.67
N LYS A 30 -1.38 -2.14 19.45
CA LYS A 30 -0.56 -1.42 20.44
C LYS A 30 -1.18 -0.10 20.89
N CYS A 31 -1.64 0.73 19.95
CA CYS A 31 -2.20 2.05 20.26
C CYS A 31 -3.70 2.16 20.03
N GLY A 32 -4.38 1.13 19.52
CA GLY A 32 -5.82 1.14 19.27
C GLY A 32 -6.27 1.93 18.04
N GLU A 33 -5.34 2.53 17.28
CA GLU A 33 -5.65 3.31 16.06
C GLU A 33 -6.50 2.50 15.08
N GLU A 34 -7.61 3.07 14.63
CA GLU A 34 -8.47 2.48 13.60
C GLU A 34 -7.79 2.55 12.23
N LEU A 35 -7.50 1.41 11.62
CA LEU A 35 -6.76 1.31 10.35
C LEU A 35 -7.62 0.78 9.19
N HIS A 36 -8.88 0.44 9.46
CA HIS A 36 -9.82 -0.14 8.49
C HIS A 36 -10.34 0.84 7.43
N HIS A 37 -10.19 2.16 7.65
CA HIS A 37 -10.68 3.20 6.73
C HIS A 37 -9.89 3.30 5.41
N GLN A 38 -8.76 2.60 5.30
CA GLN A 38 -7.92 2.62 4.10
C GLN A 38 -8.64 2.02 2.88
N ARG A 39 -8.53 2.71 1.72
CA ARG A 39 -9.02 2.22 0.41
C ARG A 39 -7.89 2.11 -0.61
N ALA A 40 -6.73 1.60 -0.21
CA ALA A 40 -5.52 1.57 -1.03
C ALA A 40 -5.36 0.26 -1.80
N ASP A 41 -6.41 -0.29 -2.42
CA ASP A 41 -6.35 -1.68 -2.91
C ASP A 41 -5.76 -1.82 -4.33
N ASP A 42 -5.97 -0.86 -5.24
CA ASP A 42 -5.45 -0.96 -6.62
C ASP A 42 -4.07 -0.32 -6.82
N ALA A 43 -3.86 0.85 -6.21
CA ALA A 43 -2.63 1.62 -6.36
C ALA A 43 -1.33 0.84 -6.03
N PRO A 44 -1.26 -0.01 -4.98
CA PRO A 44 -0.05 -0.76 -4.67
C PRO A 44 0.40 -1.69 -5.81
N ALA A 45 -0.56 -2.31 -6.51
CA ALA A 45 -0.25 -3.23 -7.60
C ALA A 45 0.32 -2.47 -8.80
N TYR A 46 -0.28 -1.33 -9.17
CA TYR A 46 0.21 -0.48 -10.27
C TYR A 46 1.63 0.04 -10.04
N PHE A 47 1.93 0.57 -8.85
CA PHE A 47 3.29 1.02 -8.55
C PHE A 47 4.28 -0.14 -8.49
N THR A 48 3.85 -1.31 -8.00
CA THR A 48 4.71 -2.50 -7.97
C THR A 48 5.08 -2.94 -9.39
N ILE A 49 4.10 -3.14 -10.27
CA ILE A 49 4.37 -3.63 -11.63
C ILE A 49 5.19 -2.62 -12.43
N PHE A 50 4.99 -1.32 -12.21
CA PHE A 50 5.82 -0.29 -12.82
C PHE A 50 7.29 -0.44 -12.45
N ILE A 51 7.60 -0.55 -11.14
CA ILE A 51 8.98 -0.71 -10.66
C ILE A 51 9.59 -2.03 -11.13
N VAL A 52 8.85 -3.14 -10.96
CA VAL A 52 9.32 -4.47 -11.34
C VAL A 52 9.56 -4.56 -12.84
N GLY A 53 8.67 -4.01 -13.65
CA GLY A 53 8.79 -3.98 -15.11
C GLY A 53 10.03 -3.22 -15.57
N HIS A 54 10.31 -2.04 -14.98
CA HIS A 54 11.50 -1.27 -15.34
C HIS A 54 12.80 -2.00 -14.99
N VAL A 55 12.85 -2.64 -13.82
CA VAL A 55 14.02 -3.41 -13.39
C VAL A 55 14.21 -4.65 -14.27
N ALA A 56 13.13 -5.37 -14.56
CA ALA A 56 13.18 -6.58 -15.38
C ALA A 56 13.58 -6.25 -16.83
N VAL A 57 12.92 -5.28 -17.47
CA VAL A 57 13.22 -4.91 -18.88
C VAL A 57 14.62 -4.31 -18.99
N GLY A 58 14.99 -3.37 -18.11
CA GLY A 58 16.33 -2.79 -18.12
C GLY A 58 17.41 -3.85 -17.89
N GLY A 59 17.15 -4.79 -16.99
CA GLY A 59 18.02 -5.91 -16.71
C GLY A 59 18.17 -6.91 -17.85
N VAL A 60 17.06 -7.27 -18.51
CA VAL A 60 17.05 -8.11 -19.72
C VAL A 60 17.89 -7.47 -20.82
N LEU A 61 17.64 -6.20 -21.13
CA LEU A 61 18.36 -5.49 -22.19
C LEU A 61 19.86 -5.37 -21.90
N TRP A 62 20.21 -5.14 -20.63
CA TRP A 62 21.61 -5.10 -20.20
C TRP A 62 22.28 -6.49 -20.33
N ALA A 63 21.62 -7.54 -19.85
CA ALA A 63 22.15 -8.90 -19.90
C ALA A 63 22.32 -9.39 -21.34
N GLU A 64 21.36 -9.06 -22.22
CA GLU A 64 21.42 -9.35 -23.64
C GLU A 64 22.64 -8.68 -24.29
N ARG A 65 22.85 -7.38 -24.03
CA ARG A 65 24.01 -6.65 -24.57
C ARG A 65 25.36 -7.14 -24.02
N ALA A 66 25.41 -7.53 -22.75
CA ALA A 66 26.67 -7.86 -22.09
C ALA A 66 27.10 -9.31 -22.31
N TYR A 67 26.14 -10.24 -22.38
CA TYR A 67 26.45 -11.68 -22.33
C TYR A 67 25.73 -12.51 -23.38
N MET A 68 24.71 -11.98 -24.08
CA MET A 68 23.85 -12.72 -25.03
C MET A 68 23.45 -14.12 -24.52
N PRO A 69 22.94 -14.24 -23.27
CA PRO A 69 22.66 -15.54 -22.68
C PRO A 69 21.47 -16.21 -23.37
N SER A 70 21.35 -17.53 -23.22
CA SER A 70 20.25 -18.26 -23.85
C SER A 70 18.87 -17.75 -23.37
N PRO A 71 17.83 -17.74 -24.24
CA PRO A 71 16.53 -17.18 -23.90
C PRO A 71 15.87 -17.83 -22.67
N TRP A 72 16.06 -19.14 -22.48
CA TRP A 72 15.55 -19.87 -21.32
C TRP A 72 16.22 -19.45 -20.02
N LEU A 73 17.52 -19.17 -20.04
CA LEU A 73 18.24 -18.70 -18.87
C LEU A 73 17.77 -17.29 -18.47
N GLN A 74 17.58 -16.40 -19.45
CA GLN A 74 16.99 -15.08 -19.17
C GLN A 74 15.60 -15.20 -18.58
N ALA A 75 14.73 -16.01 -19.18
CA ALA A 75 13.37 -16.21 -18.68
C ALA A 75 13.39 -16.72 -17.23
N ALA A 76 14.18 -17.74 -16.92
CA ALA A 76 14.28 -18.30 -15.58
C ALA A 76 14.74 -17.26 -14.53
N ILE A 77 15.78 -16.48 -14.85
CA ILE A 77 16.31 -15.45 -13.95
C ILE A 77 15.29 -14.33 -13.76
N TRP A 78 14.82 -13.72 -14.85
CA TRP A 78 14.00 -12.52 -14.77
C TRP A 78 12.57 -12.79 -14.30
N LEU A 79 12.00 -13.96 -14.59
CA LEU A 79 10.72 -14.37 -13.98
C LEU A 79 10.86 -14.56 -12.47
N THR A 80 11.94 -15.22 -12.02
CA THR A 80 12.20 -15.41 -10.59
C THR A 80 12.41 -14.09 -9.88
N VAL A 81 13.22 -13.19 -10.46
CA VAL A 81 13.42 -11.83 -9.95
C VAL A 81 12.11 -11.05 -9.89
N ALA A 82 11.30 -11.10 -10.95
CA ALA A 82 10.02 -10.38 -11.00
C ALA A 82 9.05 -10.86 -9.91
N VAL A 83 8.93 -12.17 -9.71
CA VAL A 83 8.07 -12.75 -8.65
C VAL A 83 8.60 -12.36 -7.27
N ALA A 84 9.90 -12.56 -7.01
CA ALA A 84 10.51 -12.24 -5.72
C ALA A 84 10.37 -10.74 -5.38
N MET A 85 10.64 -9.86 -6.35
CA MET A 85 10.49 -8.42 -6.17
C MET A 85 9.03 -8.03 -5.94
N SER A 86 8.08 -8.59 -6.69
CA SER A 86 6.66 -8.28 -6.52
C SER A 86 6.18 -8.65 -5.11
N LEU A 87 6.50 -9.87 -4.65
CA LEU A 87 6.15 -10.32 -3.31
C LEU A 87 6.79 -9.46 -2.21
N TRP A 88 8.01 -8.97 -2.43
CA TRP A 88 8.67 -8.09 -1.49
C TRP A 88 8.08 -6.67 -1.49
N LEU A 89 7.76 -6.13 -2.66
CA LEU A 89 7.42 -4.72 -2.83
C LEU A 89 5.93 -4.41 -2.55
N LEU A 90 5.02 -5.32 -2.90
CA LEU A 90 3.58 -5.18 -2.67
C LEU A 90 3.20 -4.75 -1.23
N PRO A 91 3.60 -5.48 -0.16
CA PRO A 91 3.22 -5.10 1.20
C PRO A 91 3.85 -3.77 1.63
N ARG A 92 5.04 -3.43 1.10
CA ARG A 92 5.76 -2.19 1.43
C ARG A 92 5.10 -0.98 0.81
N ILE A 93 4.72 -1.06 -0.47
CA ILE A 93 4.01 0.02 -1.15
C ILE A 93 2.62 0.20 -0.53
N LYS A 94 1.88 -0.88 -0.28
CA LYS A 94 0.58 -0.80 0.42
C LYS A 94 0.73 -0.10 1.77
N GLY A 95 1.75 -0.46 2.55
CA GLY A 95 2.02 0.17 3.84
C GLY A 95 2.39 1.65 3.74
N ILE A 96 3.19 2.04 2.73
CA ILE A 96 3.49 3.45 2.44
C ILE A 96 2.20 4.23 2.15
N LEU A 97 1.33 3.70 1.27
CA LEU A 97 0.09 4.37 0.86
C LEU A 97 -0.87 4.54 2.04
N ILE A 98 -1.05 3.50 2.86
CA ILE A 98 -1.86 3.62 4.09
C ILE A 98 -1.26 4.67 5.03
N GLY A 99 0.06 4.65 5.24
CA GLY A 99 0.73 5.63 6.09
C GLY A 99 0.67 7.07 5.54
N LEU A 100 0.57 7.24 4.22
CA LEU A 100 0.36 8.52 3.57
C LEU A 100 -1.10 8.98 3.72
N GLN A 101 -2.08 8.10 3.53
CA GLN A 101 -3.50 8.37 3.78
C GLN A 101 -3.72 8.80 5.23
N TRP A 102 -3.10 8.12 6.18
CA TRP A 102 -3.13 8.49 7.60
C TRP A 102 -2.49 9.87 7.85
N ALA A 103 -1.31 10.13 7.28
CA ALA A 103 -0.61 11.42 7.48
C ALA A 103 -1.37 12.61 6.86
N LEU A 104 -2.07 12.39 5.74
CA LEU A 104 -2.89 13.39 5.07
C LEU A 104 -4.35 13.40 5.55
N ARG A 105 -4.70 12.55 6.52
CA ARG A 105 -6.07 12.37 7.03
C ARG A 105 -7.12 12.17 5.93
N MET A 106 -6.78 11.41 4.90
CA MET A 106 -7.69 11.09 3.79
C MET A 106 -8.50 9.83 4.08
N HIS A 107 -9.66 9.62 3.45
CA HIS A 107 -10.46 8.38 3.53
C HIS A 107 -10.76 7.94 4.97
N GLY A 108 -11.62 8.66 5.70
CA GLY A 108 -12.08 8.27 7.04
C GLY A 108 -11.03 8.45 8.17
N PHE A 109 -9.77 8.74 7.84
CA PHE A 109 -8.75 9.17 8.81
C PHE A 109 -8.84 10.67 9.17
N ALA A 110 -9.68 11.45 8.49
CA ALA A 110 -10.13 12.73 9.00
C ALA A 110 -11.07 12.46 10.17
N GLY A 111 -10.71 12.96 11.36
CA GLY A 111 -11.68 13.07 12.45
C GLY A 111 -12.92 13.83 11.98
N PRO A 112 -14.04 13.76 12.73
CA PRO A 112 -15.28 14.43 12.33
C PRO A 112 -14.94 15.87 11.94
N VAL A 113 -15.22 16.23 10.68
CA VAL A 113 -15.16 17.61 10.27
C VAL A 113 -16.15 18.30 11.21
N ILE A 114 -15.64 19.22 12.02
CA ILE A 114 -16.50 20.03 12.86
C ILE A 114 -17.35 20.85 11.89
N GLU A 115 -18.56 20.37 11.59
CA GLU A 115 -19.60 21.11 10.85
C GLU A 115 -19.96 22.43 11.57
N GLU A 116 -19.50 22.64 12.80
CA GLU A 116 -19.77 23.86 13.58
C GLU A 116 -19.12 25.13 12.99
N GLU A 117 -18.06 25.06 12.18
CA GLU A 117 -17.47 26.29 11.60
C GLU A 117 -18.37 26.92 10.52
N PHE A 118 -19.32 26.17 9.95
CA PHE A 118 -20.22 26.67 8.90
C PHE A 118 -21.69 26.85 9.32
N GLY A 119 -22.05 26.60 10.59
CA GLY A 119 -23.39 26.92 11.10
C GLY A 119 -24.56 26.26 10.33
N LEU A 120 -24.30 25.16 9.62
CA LEU A 120 -25.35 24.41 8.93
C LEU A 120 -25.83 23.28 9.84
N THR A 121 -27.02 23.47 10.41
CA THR A 121 -27.77 22.47 11.15
C THR A 121 -27.82 21.14 10.36
N PRO A 122 -27.52 19.98 10.95
CA PRO A 122 -27.71 18.68 10.30
C PRO A 122 -29.20 18.42 10.06
N THR A 123 -29.72 18.79 8.89
CA THR A 123 -31.03 18.30 8.46
C THR A 123 -30.88 16.90 7.90
N ALA A 124 -31.48 15.97 8.63
CA ALA A 124 -31.97 14.66 8.23
C ALA A 124 -30.95 13.51 8.11
N ARG A 125 -31.09 12.57 9.04
CA ARG A 125 -30.79 11.14 8.82
C ARG A 125 -31.47 10.72 7.52
N VAL A 126 -30.69 10.13 6.61
CA VAL A 126 -31.26 9.33 5.52
C VAL A 126 -31.91 8.09 6.17
N PRO A 127 -33.23 7.87 6.03
CA PRO A 127 -33.85 6.65 6.51
C PRO A 127 -33.37 5.48 5.65
N GLU A 128 -32.75 4.51 6.31
CA GLU A 128 -32.52 3.17 5.81
C GLU A 128 -33.85 2.47 5.53
N HIS A 129 -34.20 2.36 4.25
CA HIS A 129 -35.35 1.61 3.77
C HIS A 129 -34.95 0.15 3.49
N GLY A 130 -35.59 -0.76 4.24
CA GLY A 130 -36.18 -2.03 3.79
C GLY A 130 -35.29 -3.04 3.09
#